data_AF-A0A5K1AJJ5-F1
#
_entry.id   AF-A0A5K1AJJ5-F1
#
_cell.length_a   1.000
_cell.length_b   1.000
_cell.length_c   1.000
_cell.angle_alpha   90.00
_cell.angle_beta   90.00
_cell.angle_gamma   90.00
#
_symmetry.space_group_name_H-M   'P 1'
#
loop_
_entity.id
_entity.type
_entity.pdbx_description
1 polymer ?
#
loop_
_entity_poly.entity_id
_entity_poly.type
_entity_poly.pdbx_seq_one_letter_code
_entity_poly.pdbx_strand_id
1 'polypeptide(L)'
;VLVTVSKTRPIVLYIRDIENLLFRSQRVYSLFQRMLKKLSGPVLILGSRTLEPGNDYGEVDEKLSLLFPYNIEIKPPEDENHLVSWKTQLEEDMRMIQFQDNRNHITEVLAANDLDCDDLASICLADTMILSKYIEEIVVSAVSYHLMNNKDPEYKNGKLVISSK
;
A
#
# COMPACT_ATOMS: atom_id res chain seq x y z
N VAL A 1 18.70 3.56 6.46
CA VAL A 1 18.26 4.96 6.66
C VAL A 1 17.79 5.21 8.08
N LEU A 2 16.68 4.59 8.54
CA LEU A 2 16.09 4.84 9.87
C LEU A 2 17.09 4.76 11.04
N VAL A 3 17.90 3.70 11.10
CA VAL A 3 18.95 3.50 12.13
C VAL A 3 19.96 4.65 12.17
N THR A 4 20.25 5.28 11.03
CA THR A 4 21.19 6.39 10.95
C THR A 4 20.52 7.70 11.36
N VAL A 5 19.34 8.00 10.81
CA VAL A 5 18.66 9.28 11.02
C VAL A 5 18.18 9.43 12.47
N SER A 6 17.69 8.34 13.08
CA SER A 6 17.20 8.32 14.47
C SER A 6 18.24 8.75 15.50
N LYS A 7 19.54 8.62 15.19
CA LYS A 7 20.63 9.08 16.10
C LYS A 7 20.66 10.59 16.28
N THR A 8 20.06 11.34 15.36
CA THR A 8 20.15 12.80 15.32
C THR A 8 18.83 13.51 15.55
N ARG A 9 17.70 12.84 15.29
CA ARG A 9 16.36 13.44 15.33
C ARG A 9 15.31 12.45 15.80
N PRO A 10 14.30 12.89 16.56
CA PRO A 10 13.11 12.10 16.83
C PRO A 10 12.37 11.73 15.54
N ILE A 11 11.87 10.51 15.46
CA ILE A 11 11.13 10.00 14.30
C ILE A 11 9.87 9.29 14.77
N VAL A 12 8.76 9.58 14.10
CA VAL A 12 7.56 8.74 14.13
C VAL A 12 7.51 7.96 12.82
N LEU A 13 7.53 6.63 12.90
CA LEU A 13 7.37 5.73 11.77
C LEU A 13 5.99 5.08 11.86
N TYR A 14 5.14 5.37 10.89
CA TYR A 14 3.86 4.69 10.73
C TYR A 14 3.95 3.63 9.64
N ILE A 15 3.47 2.43 9.94
CA ILE A 15 3.42 1.29 9.03
C ILE A 15 1.98 0.79 9.00
N ARG A 16 1.33 0.95 7.86
CA ARG A 16 0.00 0.40 7.60
C ARG A 16 0.09 -1.09 7.26
N ASP A 17 -0.95 -1.85 7.62
CA ASP A 17 -1.09 -3.28 7.33
C ASP A 17 0.14 -4.10 7.75
N ILE A 18 0.56 -3.89 9.00
CA ILE A 18 1.83 -4.42 9.54
C ILE A 18 1.92 -5.94 9.45
N GLU A 19 0.79 -6.63 9.57
CA GLU A 19 0.65 -8.08 9.39
C GLU A 19 1.08 -8.50 7.98
N ASN A 20 0.52 -7.87 6.94
CA ASN A 20 0.84 -8.16 5.55
C ASN A 20 2.32 -7.91 5.24
N LEU A 21 2.90 -6.85 5.82
CA LEU A 21 4.32 -6.56 5.65
C LEU A 21 5.21 -7.62 6.30
N LEU A 22 5.01 -7.88 7.59
CA LEU A 22 5.92 -8.71 8.38
C LEU A 22 5.77 -10.20 8.05
N PHE A 23 4.56 -10.64 7.72
CA PHE A 23 4.28 -12.04 7.38
C PHE A 23 4.47 -12.38 5.91
N ARG A 24 4.81 -11.40 5.06
CA ARG A 24 5.19 -11.65 3.66
C ARG A 24 6.29 -12.69 3.52
N SER A 25 7.26 -12.71 4.44
CA SER A 25 8.26 -13.77 4.54
C SER A 25 9.01 -13.74 5.88
N GLN A 26 9.54 -14.88 6.29
CA GLN A 26 10.41 -14.98 7.47
C GLN A 26 11.63 -14.05 7.39
N ARG A 27 12.13 -13.78 6.17
CA ARG A 27 13.24 -12.85 5.93
C ARG A 27 12.85 -11.43 6.31
N VAL A 28 11.68 -10.96 5.91
CA VAL A 28 11.21 -9.59 6.22
C VAL A 28 11.06 -9.40 7.72
N TYR A 29 10.39 -10.34 8.39
CA TYR A 29 10.28 -10.34 9.86
C TYR A 29 11.65 -10.24 10.55
N SER A 30 12.59 -11.10 10.16
CA SER A 30 13.92 -11.16 10.78
C SER A 30 14.73 -9.88 10.55
N LEU A 31 14.59 -9.26 9.37
CA LEU A 31 15.22 -7.97 9.05
C LEU A 31 14.62 -6.84 9.88
N PHE A 32 13.31 -6.81 10.03
CA PHE A 32 12.61 -5.82 10.84
C PHE A 32 13.04 -5.91 12.31
N GLN A 33 13.02 -7.11 12.89
CA GLN A 33 13.49 -7.35 14.26
C GLN A 33 14.95 -6.92 14.46
N ARG A 34 15.83 -7.23 13.50
CA ARG A 34 17.24 -6.80 13.55
C ARG A 34 17.40 -5.28 13.44
N MET A 35 16.53 -4.61 12.67
CA MET A 35 16.53 -3.15 12.59
C MET A 35 16.13 -2.55 13.95
N LEU A 36 15.05 -3.04 14.57
CA LEU A 36 14.59 -2.56 15.88
C LEU A 36 15.70 -2.65 16.94
N LYS A 37 16.43 -3.77 17.00
CA LYS A 37 17.57 -3.97 17.92
C LYS A 37 18.72 -2.99 17.70
N LYS A 38 18.81 -2.35 16.53
CA LYS A 38 19.84 -1.38 16.18
C LYS A 38 19.40 0.07 16.40
N LEU A 39 18.13 0.31 16.72
CA LEU A 39 17.63 1.65 17.02
C LEU A 39 18.15 2.08 18.39
N SER A 40 18.77 3.26 18.44
CA SER A 40 19.34 3.83 19.67
C SER A 40 18.89 5.27 19.92
N GLY A 41 18.02 5.81 19.07
CA GLY A 41 17.49 7.17 19.17
C GLY A 41 16.00 7.19 19.48
N PRO A 42 15.41 8.38 19.69
CA PRO A 42 13.99 8.53 20.01
C PRO A 42 13.12 8.20 18.79
N VAL A 43 12.66 6.95 18.69
CA VAL A 43 11.81 6.48 17.60
C VAL A 43 10.51 5.91 18.17
N LEU A 44 9.38 6.45 17.71
CA LEU A 44 8.06 5.87 17.92
C LEU A 44 7.67 5.12 16.65
N ILE A 45 7.29 3.85 16.78
CA ILE A 45 6.83 3.03 15.65
C ILE A 45 5.38 2.66 15.92
N LEU A 46 4.52 3.02 14.97
CA LEU A 46 3.10 2.73 14.97
C LEU A 46 2.82 1.73 13.85
N GLY A 47 2.32 0.55 14.22
CA GLY A 47 1.79 -0.42 13.27
C GLY A 47 0.27 -0.40 13.35
N SER A 48 -0.42 -0.36 12.21
CA SER A 48 -1.86 -0.56 12.16
C SER A 48 -2.22 -1.86 11.46
N ARG A 49 -3.39 -2.39 11.85
CA ARG A 49 -4.08 -3.50 11.19
C ARG A 49 -5.57 -3.18 11.19
N THR A 50 -6.25 -3.58 10.14
CA THR A 50 -7.72 -3.47 10.04
C THR A 50 -8.31 -4.85 10.27
N LEU A 51 -9.28 -4.96 11.16
CA LEU A 51 -10.01 -6.21 11.39
C LEU A 51 -11.31 -6.17 10.58
N GLU A 52 -11.54 -7.18 9.75
CA GLU A 52 -12.83 -7.30 9.07
C GLU A 52 -13.92 -7.83 10.01
N PRO A 53 -15.14 -7.28 9.94
CA PRO A 53 -16.25 -7.74 10.76
C PRO A 53 -16.60 -9.20 10.42
N GLY A 54 -16.46 -10.10 11.40
CA GLY A 54 -16.76 -11.52 11.27
C GLY A 54 -15.55 -12.46 11.34
N ASN A 55 -14.32 -11.91 11.39
CA ASN A 55 -13.13 -12.72 11.65
C ASN A 55 -12.91 -12.80 13.17
N ASP A 56 -13.03 -14.00 13.75
CA ASP A 56 -12.89 -14.27 15.20
C ASP A 56 -11.42 -14.15 15.71
N TYR A 57 -10.53 -13.57 14.90
CA TYR A 57 -9.11 -13.37 15.19
C TYR A 57 -8.85 -12.01 15.84
N GLY A 58 -9.57 -11.70 16.93
CA GLY A 58 -9.30 -10.49 17.72
C GLY A 58 -7.90 -10.49 18.35
N GLU A 59 -7.29 -11.65 18.52
CA GLU A 59 -5.97 -11.79 19.11
C GLU A 59 -4.85 -11.32 18.17
N VAL A 60 -3.91 -10.55 18.73
CA VAL A 60 -2.69 -10.14 18.02
C VAL A 60 -1.75 -11.34 17.99
N ASP A 61 -1.27 -11.71 16.81
CA ASP A 61 -0.27 -12.80 16.66
C ASP A 61 0.89 -12.60 17.65
N GLU A 62 1.31 -13.68 18.30
CA GLU A 62 2.35 -13.63 19.34
C GLU A 62 3.64 -12.95 18.86
N LYS A 63 4.03 -13.17 17.60
CA LYS A 63 5.23 -12.53 17.03
C LYS A 63 5.05 -11.03 16.89
N LEU A 64 3.85 -10.57 16.56
CA LEU A 64 3.55 -9.13 16.52
C LEU A 64 3.52 -8.53 17.91
N SER A 65 2.92 -9.22 18.88
CA SER A 65 2.89 -8.80 20.29
C SER A 65 4.31 -8.65 20.86
N LEU A 66 5.28 -9.47 20.42
CA LEU A 66 6.69 -9.34 20.79
C LEU A 66 7.39 -8.11 20.18
N LEU A 67 6.93 -7.63 19.02
CA LEU A 67 7.49 -6.46 18.35
C LEU A 67 6.79 -5.16 18.75
N PHE A 68 5.49 -5.24 19.05
CA PHE A 68 4.61 -4.13 19.41
C PHE A 68 3.96 -4.42 20.77
N PRO A 69 4.63 -4.08 21.87
CA PRO A 69 4.16 -4.44 23.21
C PRO A 69 2.92 -3.66 23.66
N TYR A 70 2.61 -2.55 23.00
CA TYR A 70 1.44 -1.72 23.29
C TYR A 70 0.42 -1.88 22.17
N ASN A 71 -0.75 -2.39 22.51
CA ASN A 71 -1.89 -2.50 21.61
C ASN A 71 -2.97 -1.50 22.03
N ILE A 72 -3.50 -0.76 21.06
CA ILE A 72 -4.61 0.18 21.26
C ILE A 72 -5.72 -0.24 20.33
N GLU A 73 -6.83 -0.69 20.90
CA GLU A 73 -8.02 -1.05 20.15
C GLU A 73 -8.84 0.21 19.86
N ILE A 74 -9.08 0.49 18.58
CA ILE A 74 -9.95 1.59 18.14
C ILE A 74 -11.33 1.02 17.88
N LYS A 75 -12.29 1.37 18.74
CA LYS A 75 -13.69 0.93 18.63
C LYS A 75 -14.56 2.03 18.00
N PRO A 76 -15.66 1.65 17.34
CA PRO A 76 -16.67 2.61 16.94
C PRO A 76 -17.21 3.39 18.15
N PRO A 77 -17.61 4.67 17.98
CA PRO A 77 -18.29 5.44 19.03
C PRO A 77 -19.60 4.78 19.47
N GLU A 78 -19.94 4.90 20.77
CA GLU A 78 -21.20 4.37 21.32
C GLU A 78 -22.43 5.23 20.97
N ASP A 79 -22.24 6.54 20.78
CA ASP A 79 -23.32 7.46 20.41
C ASP A 79 -23.77 7.21 18.96
N GLU A 80 -25.07 6.93 18.78
CA GLU A 80 -25.63 6.56 17.47
C GLU A 80 -25.48 7.66 16.41
N ASN A 81 -25.54 8.93 16.78
CA ASN A 81 -25.39 10.04 15.83
C ASN A 81 -23.94 10.12 15.32
N HIS A 82 -22.98 9.90 16.20
CA HIS A 82 -21.56 9.86 15.84
C HIS A 82 -21.18 8.56 15.12
N LEU A 83 -21.81 7.42 15.46
CA LEU A 83 -21.53 6.12 14.85
C LEU A 83 -21.75 6.11 13.35
N VAL A 84 -22.87 6.67 12.87
CA VAL A 84 -23.16 6.74 11.43
C VAL A 84 -22.08 7.53 10.71
N SER A 85 -21.74 8.72 11.20
CA SER A 85 -20.72 9.57 10.60
C SER A 85 -19.33 8.92 10.60
N TRP A 86 -18.95 8.27 11.71
CA TRP A 86 -17.69 7.55 11.84
C TRP A 86 -17.59 6.40 10.83
N LYS A 87 -18.66 5.61 10.69
CA LYS A 87 -18.70 4.49 9.77
C LYS A 87 -18.60 4.95 8.31
N THR A 88 -19.35 5.98 7.93
CA THR A 88 -19.28 6.53 6.57
C THR A 88 -17.88 7.06 6.25
N GLN A 89 -17.28 7.84 7.15
CA GLN A 89 -15.93 8.37 6.96
C GLN A 89 -14.89 7.24 6.83
N LEU A 90 -14.95 6.24 7.70
CA LEU A 90 -14.03 5.10 7.66
C LEU A 90 -14.16 4.33 6.33
N GLU A 91 -15.38 4.05 5.88
CA GLU A 91 -15.61 3.35 4.61
C GLU A 91 -15.10 4.14 3.40
N GLU A 92 -15.30 5.46 3.39
CA GLU A 92 -14.81 6.36 2.34
C GLU A 92 -13.28 6.41 2.32
N ASP A 93 -12.65 6.59 3.47
CA ASP A 93 -11.19 6.62 3.62
C ASP A 93 -10.56 5.28 3.20
N MET A 94 -11.15 4.16 3.59
CA MET A 94 -10.71 2.82 3.17
C MET A 94 -10.78 2.65 1.65
N ARG A 95 -11.86 3.12 1.01
CA ARG A 95 -11.99 3.09 -0.46
C ARG A 95 -10.93 3.95 -1.15
N MET A 96 -10.65 5.14 -0.60
CA MET A 96 -9.63 6.04 -1.15
C MET A 96 -8.22 5.42 -1.04
N ILE A 97 -7.92 4.81 0.10
CA ILE A 97 -6.65 4.08 0.31
C ILE A 97 -6.52 2.94 -0.70
N GLN A 98 -7.55 2.10 -0.84
CA GLN A 98 -7.53 0.98 -1.77
C GLN A 98 -7.38 1.44 -3.23
N PHE A 99 -8.04 2.54 -3.61
CA PHE A 99 -7.87 3.12 -4.94
C PHE A 99 -6.43 3.55 -5.20
N GLN A 100 -5.79 4.19 -4.22
CA GLN A 100 -4.39 4.58 -4.35
C GLN A 100 -3.46 3.36 -4.42
N ASP A 101 -3.71 2.32 -3.63
CA ASP A 101 -2.91 1.08 -3.64
C ASP A 101 -3.03 0.36 -4.99
N ASN A 102 -4.23 0.28 -5.56
CA ASN A 102 -4.45 -0.28 -6.89
C ASN A 102 -3.70 0.52 -7.97
N ARG A 103 -3.71 1.86 -7.89
CA ARG A 103 -2.92 2.71 -8.80
C ARG A 103 -1.43 2.49 -8.65
N ASN A 104 -0.94 2.37 -7.42
CA ASN A 104 0.46 2.09 -7.15
C ASN A 104 0.85 0.74 -7.76
N HIS A 105 0.03 -0.29 -7.58
CA HIS A 105 0.27 -1.60 -8.17
C HIS A 105 0.33 -1.54 -9.70
N ILE A 106 -0.62 -0.87 -10.35
CA ILE A 106 -0.58 -0.66 -11.81
C ILE A 106 0.72 0.06 -12.22
N THR A 107 1.09 1.13 -11.50
CA THR A 107 2.32 1.89 -11.77
C THR A 107 3.57 1.01 -11.62
N GLU A 108 3.63 0.15 -10.62
CA GLU A 108 4.73 -0.78 -10.39
C GLU A 108 4.86 -1.79 -11.54
N VAL A 109 3.73 -2.37 -11.98
CA VAL A 109 3.71 -3.32 -13.11
C VAL A 109 4.13 -2.65 -14.41
N LEU A 110 3.62 -1.45 -14.69
CA LEU A 110 4.06 -0.66 -15.86
C LEU A 110 5.57 -0.37 -15.80
N ALA A 111 6.06 0.09 -14.65
CA ALA A 111 7.47 0.40 -14.48
C ALA A 111 8.38 -0.83 -14.62
N ALA A 112 7.94 -2.00 -14.17
CA ALA A 112 8.66 -3.27 -14.33
C ALA A 112 8.73 -3.74 -15.79
N ASN A 113 7.87 -3.21 -16.66
CA ASN A 113 7.82 -3.50 -18.10
C ASN A 113 8.34 -2.33 -18.96
N ASP A 114 9.05 -1.37 -18.35
CA ASP A 114 9.57 -0.16 -19.02
C ASP A 114 8.49 0.68 -19.72
N LEU A 115 7.32 0.78 -19.10
CA LEU A 115 6.20 1.57 -19.57
C LEU A 115 5.97 2.79 -18.68
N ASP A 116 5.43 3.84 -19.29
CA ASP A 116 4.86 5.01 -18.62
C ASP A 116 3.42 5.22 -19.13
N CYS A 117 2.54 5.74 -18.28
CA CYS A 117 1.15 6.01 -18.63
C CYS A 117 0.68 7.33 -18.02
N ASP A 118 0.73 8.39 -18.82
CA ASP A 118 0.38 9.74 -18.37
C ASP A 118 -1.12 9.85 -17.99
N ASP A 119 -1.97 9.05 -18.63
CA ASP A 119 -3.42 9.07 -18.44
C ASP A 119 -3.89 8.19 -17.27
N LEU A 120 -2.99 7.45 -16.59
CA LEU A 120 -3.36 6.58 -15.48
C LEU A 120 -4.10 7.35 -14.37
N ALA A 121 -3.82 8.65 -14.24
CA ALA A 121 -4.49 9.49 -13.27
C ALA A 121 -5.97 9.75 -13.54
N SER A 122 -6.39 9.61 -14.79
CA SER A 122 -7.76 9.87 -15.26
C SER A 122 -8.70 8.67 -15.10
N ILE A 123 -8.18 7.47 -14.84
CA ILE A 123 -8.98 6.25 -14.70
C ILE A 123 -9.83 6.32 -13.43
N CYS A 124 -11.11 6.00 -13.55
CA CYS A 124 -12.04 6.04 -12.41
C CYS A 124 -11.75 4.92 -11.39
N LEU A 125 -12.38 5.02 -10.22
CA LEU A 125 -12.17 4.08 -9.12
C LEU A 125 -12.54 2.63 -9.47
N ALA A 126 -13.71 2.44 -10.10
CA ALA A 126 -14.19 1.12 -10.47
C ALA A 126 -13.26 0.44 -11.49
N ASP A 127 -12.87 1.16 -12.53
CA ASP A 127 -12.00 0.65 -13.58
C ASP A 127 -10.59 0.36 -13.06
N THR A 128 -10.06 1.22 -12.19
CA THR A 128 -8.75 1.01 -11.56
C THR A 128 -8.72 -0.28 -10.74
N MET A 129 -9.80 -0.59 -10.01
CA MET A 129 -9.89 -1.81 -9.22
C MET A 129 -9.89 -3.06 -10.10
N ILE A 130 -10.64 -3.05 -11.21
CA ILE A 130 -10.65 -4.15 -12.18
C ILE A 130 -9.29 -4.27 -12.86
N LEU A 131 -8.74 -3.16 -13.36
CA LEU A 131 -7.47 -3.12 -14.07
C LEU A 131 -6.33 -3.65 -13.18
N SER A 132 -6.25 -3.20 -11.94
CA SER A 132 -5.23 -3.65 -10.97
C SER A 132 -5.26 -5.15 -10.74
N LYS A 133 -6.40 -5.83 -10.89
CA LYS A 133 -6.50 -7.28 -10.72
C LYS A 133 -5.87 -8.05 -11.89
N TYR A 134 -5.90 -7.48 -13.09
CA TYR A 134 -5.52 -8.14 -14.34
C TYR A 134 -4.34 -7.46 -15.05
N ILE A 135 -3.71 -6.45 -14.43
CA ILE A 135 -2.72 -5.59 -15.09
C ILE A 135 -1.50 -6.38 -15.58
N GLU A 136 -1.07 -7.41 -14.84
CA GLU A 136 0.05 -8.28 -15.24
C GLU A 136 -0.24 -9.05 -16.55
N GLU A 137 -1.50 -9.38 -16.81
CA GLU A 137 -1.93 -10.10 -18.01
C GLU A 137 -2.20 -9.12 -19.17
N ILE A 138 -2.73 -7.94 -18.85
CA ILE A 138 -3.12 -6.92 -19.82
C ILE A 138 -1.90 -6.21 -20.41
N VAL A 139 -0.83 -6.00 -19.63
CA VAL A 139 0.31 -5.16 -20.01
C VAL A 139 0.94 -5.57 -21.34
N VAL A 140 1.13 -6.87 -21.58
CA VAL A 140 1.75 -7.38 -22.81
C VAL A 140 0.87 -7.10 -24.03
N SER A 141 -0.44 -7.30 -23.88
CA SER A 141 -1.41 -7.05 -24.95
C SER A 141 -1.51 -5.56 -25.27
N ALA A 142 -1.47 -4.71 -24.24
CA ALA A 142 -1.48 -3.26 -24.40
C ALA A 142 -0.25 -2.76 -25.18
N VAL A 143 0.95 -3.27 -24.87
CA VAL A 143 2.18 -2.93 -25.60
C VAL A 143 2.09 -3.37 -27.06
N SER A 144 1.70 -4.62 -27.31
CA SER A 144 1.58 -5.16 -28.67
C SER A 144 0.62 -4.31 -29.52
N TYR A 145 -0.57 -4.04 -28.98
CA TYR A 145 -1.55 -3.19 -29.65
C TYR A 145 -1.01 -1.78 -29.91
N HIS A 146 -0.37 -1.15 -28.92
CA HIS A 146 0.15 0.21 -29.06
C HIS A 146 1.21 0.31 -30.16
N LEU A 147 2.18 -0.61 -30.20
CA LEU A 147 3.24 -0.63 -31.21
C LEU A 147 2.74 -0.97 -32.61
N MET A 148 1.68 -1.79 -32.74
CA MET A 148 1.10 -2.13 -34.04
C MET A 148 0.29 -0.99 -34.65
N ASN A 149 -0.30 -0.12 -33.83
CA ASN A 149 -1.23 0.91 -34.28
C ASN A 149 -0.62 2.32 -34.29
N ASN A 150 0.51 2.54 -33.61
CA ASN A 150 1.22 3.81 -33.59
C ASN A 150 2.50 3.73 -34.41
N LYS A 151 2.56 4.49 -35.51
CA LYS A 151 3.73 4.51 -36.41
C LYS A 151 4.96 5.16 -35.77
N ASP A 152 4.73 6.14 -34.91
CA ASP A 152 5.76 6.92 -34.23
C ASP A 152 5.49 6.90 -32.70
N PRO A 153 5.77 5.78 -32.01
CA PRO A 153 5.51 5.66 -30.57
C PRO A 153 6.38 6.61 -29.76
N GLU A 154 5.79 7.18 -28.70
CA GLU A 154 6.47 8.13 -27.82
C GLU A 154 7.27 7.40 -26.74
N TYR A 155 8.49 7.90 -26.47
CA TYR A 155 9.34 7.41 -25.41
C TYR A 155 9.80 8.53 -24.49
N LYS A 156 9.74 8.27 -23.17
CA LYS A 156 10.14 9.21 -22.13
C LYS A 156 11.12 8.53 -21.20
N ASN A 157 12.34 9.04 -21.12
CA ASN A 157 13.44 8.45 -20.34
C ASN A 157 13.69 6.95 -20.65
N GLY A 158 13.55 6.55 -21.92
CA GLY A 158 13.74 5.16 -22.36
C GLY A 158 12.53 4.24 -22.12
N LYS A 159 11.43 4.74 -21.56
CA LYS A 159 10.18 4.00 -21.38
C LYS A 159 9.18 4.31 -22.48
N LEU A 160 8.46 3.29 -22.95
CA LEU A 160 7.36 3.47 -23.91
C LEU A 160 6.17 4.14 -23.19
N VAL A 161 5.68 5.25 -23.74
CA VAL A 161 4.52 5.96 -23.19
C VAL A 161 3.25 5.42 -23.83
N ILE A 162 2.38 4.81 -23.02
CA ILE A 162 1.05 4.38 -23.44
C ILE A 162 0.04 5.46 -23.03
N SER A 163 -0.68 6.00 -24.02
CA SER A 163 -1.74 6.99 -23.83
C SER A 163 -3.03 6.55 -24.50
N SER A 164 -4.15 7.21 -24.18
CA SER A 164 -5.46 6.90 -24.74
C SER A 164 -5.71 7.48 -26.14
N LYS A 165 -4.68 8.00 -26.81
CA LYS A 165 -4.79 8.69 -28.12
C LYS A 165 -4.75 7.74 -29.30
#